data_AF-D6PB70-F1
#
_entry.id   AF-D6PB70-F1
#
_cell.length_a   1.000
_cell.length_b   1.000
_cell.length_c   1.000
_cell.angle_alpha   90.00
_cell.angle_beta   90.00
_cell.angle_gamma   90.00
#
_symmetry.space_group_name_H-M   'P 1'
#
loop_
_entity.id
_entity.type
_entity.pdbx_description
1 polymer ?
#
loop_
_entity_poly.entity_id
_entity_poly.type
_entity_poly.pdbx_seq_one_letter_code
_entity_poly.pdbx_strand_id
1 'polypeptide(L)'
;MAGRSLGQRLVDLDQPDQRGEAEAIWHSVRPVMLLLRVLLVVAVILIGEIFDDLRIQGLSIGVWALIAGIPLFLLVSMLIVYLDQKAGMNQEKPEPSP
;
A
#
# COMPACT_ATOMS: atom_id res chain seq x y z
N MET A 1 -31.79 -19.55 25.70
CA MET A 1 -30.55 -19.03 25.09
C MET A 1 -29.43 -20.00 25.47
N ALA A 2 -29.19 -21.02 24.65
CA ALA A 2 -28.24 -22.09 24.95
C ALA A 2 -26.81 -21.57 24.83
N GLY A 3 -26.04 -21.69 25.91
CA GLY A 3 -24.63 -21.29 25.94
C GLY A 3 -23.84 -22.02 24.86
N ARG A 4 -23.09 -21.24 24.06
CA ARG A 4 -22.11 -21.79 23.11
C ARG A 4 -21.25 -22.83 23.82
N SER A 5 -21.21 -24.04 23.28
CA SER A 5 -20.50 -25.17 23.89
C SER A 5 -19.00 -24.87 23.95
N LEU A 6 -18.35 -25.34 25.02
CA LEU A 6 -16.91 -25.17 25.24
C LEU A 6 -16.07 -25.69 24.07
N GLY A 7 -16.55 -26.70 23.34
CA GLY A 7 -15.92 -27.20 22.11
C GLY A 7 -15.84 -26.16 20.99
N GLN A 8 -16.84 -25.28 20.86
CA GLN A 8 -16.81 -24.19 19.88
C GLN A 8 -15.73 -23.15 20.21
N ARG A 9 -15.50 -22.90 21.51
CA ARG A 9 -14.45 -21.98 21.98
C ARG A 9 -13.05 -22.54 21.79
N LEU A 10 -12.87 -23.87 21.94
CA LEU A 10 -11.59 -24.52 21.64
C LEU A 10 -11.26 -24.48 20.14
N VAL A 11 -12.27 -24.64 19.27
CA VAL A 11 -12.10 -24.49 17.82
C VAL A 11 -11.80 -23.05 17.39
N ASP A 12 -12.39 -22.06 18.06
CA ASP A 12 -12.08 -20.64 17.80
C ASP A 12 -10.66 -20.25 18.28
N LEU A 13 -10.10 -20.93 19.28
CA LEU A 13 -8.74 -20.72 19.80
C LEU A 13 -7.65 -21.45 19.00
N ASP A 14 -8.02 -22.47 18.22
CA ASP A 14 -7.11 -23.24 17.37
C ASP A 14 -6.90 -22.59 15.99
N GLN A 15 -7.58 -21.48 15.69
CA GLN A 15 -7.26 -20.70 14.50
C GLN A 15 -5.94 -19.95 14.74
N PRO A 16 -4.85 -20.35 14.08
CA PRO A 16 -3.56 -19.73 14.31
C PRO A 16 -3.64 -18.27 13.87
N ASP A 17 -3.18 -17.40 14.76
CA ASP A 17 -3.16 -15.94 14.67
C ASP A 17 -2.21 -15.40 13.58
N GLN A 18 -1.97 -16.16 12.51
CA GLN A 18 -1.15 -15.79 11.34
C GLN A 18 -1.65 -14.51 10.65
N ARG A 19 -2.90 -14.10 10.94
CA ARG A 19 -3.51 -12.85 10.46
C ARG A 19 -2.87 -11.62 11.10
N GLY A 20 -2.44 -11.71 12.37
CA GLY A 20 -1.83 -10.58 13.09
C GLY A 20 -0.44 -10.19 12.58
N GLU A 21 0.39 -11.15 12.17
CA GLU A 21 1.75 -10.88 11.69
C GLU A 21 1.76 -10.16 10.34
N ALA A 22 0.96 -10.63 9.37
CA ALA A 22 0.86 -10.01 8.06
C ALA A 22 0.28 -8.58 8.13
N GLU A 23 -0.70 -8.37 9.02
CA GLU A 23 -1.30 -7.06 9.28
C GLU A 23 -0.30 -6.09 9.93
N ALA A 24 0.49 -6.56 10.90
CA ALA A 24 1.55 -5.77 11.53
C ALA A 24 2.67 -5.37 10.53
N ILE A 25 3.04 -6.29 9.64
CA ILE A 25 3.99 -6.01 8.55
C ILE A 25 3.40 -4.96 7.59
N TRP A 26 2.13 -5.10 7.20
CA TRP A 26 1.47 -4.15 6.31
C TRP A 26 1.40 -2.75 6.91
N HIS A 27 1.09 -2.65 8.21
CA HIS A 27 1.02 -1.39 8.93
C HIS A 27 2.37 -0.64 8.97
N SER A 28 3.48 -1.39 8.93
CA SER A 28 4.84 -0.85 8.89
C SER A 28 5.29 -0.47 7.47
N VAL A 29 4.88 -1.23 6.46
CA VAL A 29 5.25 -1.00 5.05
C VAL A 29 4.45 0.13 4.40
N ARG A 30 3.16 0.25 4.73
CA ARG A 30 2.28 1.30 4.20
C ARG A 30 2.86 2.72 4.29
N PRO A 31 3.35 3.22 5.45
CA PRO A 31 3.93 4.56 5.52
C PRO A 31 5.19 4.72 4.68
N VAL A 32 6.01 3.68 4.55
CA VAL A 32 7.22 3.69 3.69
C VAL A 32 6.82 3.83 2.22
N MET A 33 5.79 3.13 1.77
CA MET A 33 5.28 3.25 0.39
C MET A 33 4.67 4.63 0.12
N LEU A 34 3.99 5.23 1.09
CA LEU A 34 3.50 6.61 0.99
C LEU A 34 4.66 7.62 0.92
N LEU A 35 5.69 7.43 1.74
CA LEU A 35 6.88 8.28 1.72
C LEU A 35 7.65 8.15 0.40
N LEU A 36 7.74 6.94 -0.15
CA LEU A 36 8.32 6.69 -1.47
C LEU A 36 7.62 7.51 -2.57
N ARG A 37 6.30 7.70 -2.50
CA ARG A 37 5.57 8.54 -3.46
C ARG A 37 5.97 10.00 -3.39
N VAL A 38 6.14 10.53 -2.18
CA VAL A 38 6.62 11.91 -1.97
C VAL A 38 8.03 12.05 -2.52
N LEU A 39 8.91 11.09 -2.22
CA LEU A 39 10.28 11.06 -2.75
C LEU A 39 10.32 10.99 -4.27
N LEU A 40 9.41 10.22 -4.90
CA LEU A 40 9.31 10.16 -6.36
C LEU A 40 8.99 11.53 -6.97
N VAL A 41 8.03 12.25 -6.39
CA VAL A 41 7.68 13.59 -6.88
C VAL A 41 8.87 14.55 -6.72
N VAL A 42 9.51 14.53 -5.55
CA VAL A 42 10.71 15.35 -5.31
C VAL A 42 11.82 15.00 -6.29
N ALA A 43 12.05 13.71 -6.55
CA ALA A 43 13.06 13.25 -7.50
C ALA A 43 12.76 13.72 -8.93
N VAL A 44 11.51 13.67 -9.38
CA VAL A 44 11.12 14.18 -10.70
C VAL A 44 11.39 15.68 -10.82
N ILE A 45 11.08 16.46 -9.78
CA ILE A 45 11.35 17.90 -9.75
C ILE A 45 12.86 18.16 -9.79
N LEU A 46 13.64 17.48 -8.94
CA LEU A 46 15.09 17.64 -8.88
C LEU A 46 15.77 17.24 -10.20
N ILE A 47 15.36 16.13 -10.81
CA ILE A 47 15.89 15.70 -12.12
C ILE A 47 15.51 16.73 -13.20
N GLY A 48 14.30 17.29 -13.15
CA GLY A 48 13.90 18.36 -14.06
C GLY A 48 14.78 19.59 -13.93
N GLU A 49 15.04 20.02 -12.70
CA GLU A 49 15.83 21.23 -12.42
C GLU A 49 17.32 21.05 -12.75
N ILE A 50 17.92 19.95 -12.31
CA ILE A 50 19.37 19.71 -12.49
C ILE A 50 19.73 19.50 -13.97
N PHE A 51 18.81 18.94 -14.75
CA PHE A 51 19.06 18.56 -16.13
C PHE A 51 18.22 19.37 -17.13
N ASP A 52 17.78 20.57 -16.78
CA ASP A 52 16.90 21.40 -17.61
C ASP A 52 17.52 21.70 -18.99
N ASP A 53 18.84 21.92 -19.04
CA ASP A 53 19.58 22.20 -20.28
C ASP A 53 19.75 20.97 -21.19
N LEU A 54 19.56 19.75 -20.65
CA LEU A 54 19.74 18.53 -21.40
C LEU A 54 18.43 18.13 -22.09
N ARG A 55 18.54 17.87 -23.39
CA ARG A 55 17.42 17.42 -24.22
C ARG A 55 17.73 16.05 -24.83
N ILE A 56 16.81 15.12 -24.66
CA ILE A 56 16.84 13.78 -25.26
C ILE A 56 15.67 13.70 -26.24
N GLN A 57 15.96 13.40 -27.51
CA GLN A 57 14.96 13.31 -28.58
C GLN A 57 14.10 14.60 -28.73
N GLY A 58 14.70 15.76 -28.47
CA GLY A 58 14.03 17.06 -28.56
C GLY A 58 13.18 17.44 -27.33
N LEU A 59 13.03 16.54 -26.36
CA LEU A 59 12.33 16.79 -25.08
C LEU A 59 13.34 17.01 -23.96
N SER A 60 13.03 17.86 -22.98
CA SER A 60 13.91 18.02 -21.81
C SER A 60 13.91 16.75 -20.95
N ILE A 61 15.00 16.52 -20.22
CA ILE A 61 15.09 15.41 -19.28
C ILE A 61 13.99 15.49 -18.21
N GLY A 62 13.57 16.69 -17.81
CA GLY A 62 12.42 16.87 -16.92
C GLY A 62 11.11 16.32 -17.49
N VAL A 63 10.86 16.50 -18.79
CA VAL A 63 9.67 15.91 -19.44
C VAL A 63 9.77 14.39 -19.47
N TRP A 64 10.94 13.82 -19.74
CA TRP A 64 11.14 12.37 -19.65
C TRP A 64 10.93 11.84 -18.22
N ALA A 65 11.38 12.58 -17.21
CA ALA A 65 11.13 12.25 -15.81
C ALA A 65 9.64 12.27 -15.47
N LEU A 66 8.84 13.17 -16.06
CA LEU A 66 7.38 13.16 -15.92
C LEU A 66 6.74 11.96 -16.64
N ILE A 67 7.17 11.69 -17.88
CA ILE A 67 6.66 10.56 -18.68
C ILE A 67 6.89 9.23 -17.95
N ALA A 68 8.03 9.04 -17.29
CA ALA A 68 8.32 7.84 -16.51
C ALA A 68 7.74 7.90 -15.08
N GLY A 69 7.81 9.06 -14.44
CA GLY A 69 7.45 9.26 -13.04
C GLY A 69 5.95 9.15 -12.78
N ILE A 70 5.09 9.66 -13.68
CA ILE A 70 3.64 9.56 -13.52
C ILE A 70 3.16 8.10 -13.57
N PRO A 71 3.50 7.29 -14.59
CA PRO A 71 3.17 5.86 -14.58
C PRO A 71 3.71 5.13 -13.36
N LEU A 72 4.94 5.42 -12.94
CA LEU A 72 5.52 4.81 -11.74
C LEU A 72 4.75 5.18 -10.47
N PHE A 73 4.35 6.44 -10.33
CA PHE A 73 3.52 6.90 -9.22
C PHE A 73 2.16 6.19 -9.18
N LEU A 74 1.54 6.01 -10.35
CA LEU A 74 0.28 5.27 -10.48
C LEU A 74 0.46 3.79 -10.15
N LEU A 75 1.54 3.16 -10.62
CA LEU A 75 1.87 1.76 -10.30
C LEU A 75 2.07 1.56 -8.79
N VAL A 76 2.83 2.42 -8.13
CA VAL A 76 3.00 2.39 -6.67
C VAL A 76 1.66 2.60 -5.96
N SER A 77 0.83 3.53 -6.45
CA SER A 77 -0.49 3.78 -5.87
C SER A 77 -1.41 2.57 -6.01
N MET A 78 -1.44 1.94 -7.19
CA MET A 78 -2.22 0.73 -7.44
C MET A 78 -1.71 -0.43 -6.59
N LEU A 79 -0.39 -0.57 -6.44
CA LEU A 79 0.21 -1.59 -5.59
C LEU A 79 -0.19 -1.40 -4.11
N ILE A 80 -0.19 -0.17 -3.60
CA ILE A 80 -0.65 0.11 -2.23
C ILE A 80 -2.11 -0.33 -2.09
N VAL A 81 -3.00 0.07 -2.99
CA VAL A 81 -4.42 -0.29 -2.93
C VAL A 81 -4.63 -1.80 -3.03
N TYR A 82 -3.88 -2.48 -3.89
CA TYR A 82 -3.95 -3.92 -4.06
C TYR A 82 -3.49 -4.67 -2.80
N LEU A 83 -2.38 -4.26 -2.22
CA LEU A 83 -1.87 -4.83 -0.99
C LEU A 83 -2.76 -4.51 0.21
N ASP A 84 -3.39 -3.34 0.23
CA ASP A 84 -4.36 -2.94 1.26
C ASP A 84 -5.60 -3.85 1.23
N GLN A 85 -6.13 -4.14 0.03
CA GLN A 85 -7.23 -5.10 -0.13
C GLN A 85 -6.83 -6.51 0.32
N LYS A 86 -5.59 -6.93 0.00
CA LYS A 86 -5.10 -8.27 0.35
C LYS A 86 -4.79 -8.41 1.84
N ALA A 87 -4.34 -7.34 2.49
CA ALA A 87 -4.09 -7.29 3.94
C ALA A 87 -5.39 -7.07 4.74
N GLY A 88 -6.39 -6.42 4.15
CA GLY A 88 -7.66 -6.06 4.80
C GLY A 88 -8.80 -7.09 4.73
N MET A 89 -8.61 -8.27 4.11
CA MET A 89 -9.63 -9.32 4.15
C MET A 89 -9.61 -10.05 5.50
N ASN A 90 -10.19 -9.46 6.55
CA ASN A 90 -10.89 -10.10 7.68
C ASN A 90 -11.47 -9.10 8.71
N GLN A 91 -11.93 -7.93 8.27
CA GLN A 91 -12.70 -7.01 9.14
C GLN A 91 -14.10 -6.71 8.61
N GLU A 92 -14.77 -7.72 8.05
CA GLU A 92 -16.23 -7.71 8.00
C GLU A 92 -16.74 -8.68 9.07
N LYS A 93 -16.75 -8.20 10.32
CA LYS A 93 -17.79 -8.67 11.23
C LYS A 93 -18.85 -7.58 11.27
N PRO A 94 -19.97 -7.74 10.55
CA PRO A 94 -21.07 -6.81 10.64
C PRO A 94 -21.54 -6.79 12.09
N GLU A 95 -21.75 -5.59 12.63
CA GLU A 95 -22.53 -5.43 13.85
C GLU A 95 -23.89 -6.12 13.66
N PRO A 96 -24.37 -6.85 14.67
CA PRO A 96 -25.76 -6.82 14.98
C PRO A 96 -25.93 -5.99 16.25
N SER A 97 -26.37 -4.75 16.08
CA SER A 97 -27.33 -4.13 17.01
C SER A 97 -28.65 -4.92 16.93
N PRO A 98 -29.48 -5.09 17.97
CA PRO A 98 -29.61 -4.30 19.19
C PRO A 98 -29.26 -5.03 20.51
#